data_AF-A0A523HMD8-F1
#
_entry.id   AF-A0A523HMD8-F1
#
_cell.length_a   1.000
_cell.length_b   1.000
_cell.length_c   1.000
_cell.angle_alpha   90.00
_cell.angle_beta   90.00
_cell.angle_gamma   90.00
#
_symmetry.space_group_name_H-M   'P 1'
#
loop_
_entity.id
_entity.type
_entity.pdbx_description
1 polymer ?
#
loop_
_entity_poly.entity_id
_entity_poly.type
_entity_poly.pdbx_seq_one_letter_code
_entity_poly.pdbx_strand_id
1 'polypeptide(L)'
;MRISNSVLKHTGLCCTIILFTLVGTILGQPRRRTLPDSSEIGVMVDTLAANLTLSDSVKSKVNRVYFASFTELKKELGGNRDDFRAMRNIRREITEKREKDTMALLNDKQKKAFTKIIEKRHNQMRERMKERRRQF
;
A
#
# COMPACT_ATOMS: atom_id res chain seq x y z
N MET A 1 -61.42 14.19 -55.01
CA MET A 1 -61.82 14.60 -53.65
C MET A 1 -60.94 13.85 -52.67
N ARG A 2 -60.24 14.59 -51.79
CA ARG A 2 -59.36 14.14 -50.67
C ARG A 2 -58.03 13.45 -51.03
N ILE A 3 -56.93 13.61 -50.31
CA ILE A 3 -56.27 14.67 -49.51
C ILE A 3 -54.82 14.14 -49.38
N SER A 4 -53.85 15.03 -49.49
CA SER A 4 -52.41 14.78 -49.38
C SER A 4 -52.01 14.12 -48.06
N ASN A 5 -50.92 13.34 -48.07
CA ASN A 5 -50.04 13.17 -46.91
C ASN A 5 -48.58 13.15 -47.38
N SER A 6 -47.94 14.27 -47.11
CA SER A 6 -46.54 14.58 -47.33
C SER A 6 -45.78 14.51 -46.01
N VAL A 7 -44.46 14.36 -46.12
CA VAL A 7 -43.44 14.71 -45.12
C VAL A 7 -43.35 13.78 -43.91
N LEU A 8 -42.45 12.80 -44.00
CA LEU A 8 -41.71 12.36 -42.82
C LEU A 8 -40.31 11.91 -43.23
N LYS A 9 -39.33 12.33 -42.42
CA LYS A 9 -37.94 11.85 -42.31
C LYS A 9 -36.87 12.73 -42.97
N HIS A 10 -36.59 13.90 -42.40
CA HIS A 10 -35.25 14.50 -42.43
C HIS A 10 -35.06 15.52 -41.30
N THR A 11 -34.91 15.06 -40.06
CA THR A 11 -34.31 15.85 -38.98
C THR A 11 -33.79 14.88 -37.91
N GLY A 12 -32.48 14.69 -37.86
CA GLY A 12 -31.88 13.78 -36.88
C GLY A 12 -30.36 13.73 -36.94
N LEU A 13 -29.73 14.86 -37.23
CA LEU A 13 -28.27 15.01 -37.30
C LEU A 13 -27.96 16.42 -36.83
N CYS A 14 -27.60 16.62 -35.54
CA CYS A 14 -26.89 17.82 -35.03
C CYS A 14 -26.68 17.89 -33.49
N CYS A 15 -26.93 16.84 -32.71
CA CYS A 15 -26.62 16.87 -31.27
C CYS A 15 -25.67 15.73 -30.92
N THR A 16 -24.37 16.00 -30.81
CA THR A 16 -23.38 15.32 -29.93
C THR A 16 -21.95 15.71 -30.31
N ILE A 17 -21.64 17.00 -30.26
CA ILE A 17 -20.25 17.47 -30.13
C ILE A 17 -20.23 18.38 -28.90
N ILE A 18 -19.15 18.30 -28.13
CA ILE A 18 -18.91 18.91 -26.80
C ILE A 18 -19.16 17.92 -25.66
N LEU A 19 -18.34 16.88 -25.62
CA LEU A 19 -18.18 15.98 -24.48
C LEU A 19 -16.71 16.05 -24.00
N PHE A 20 -16.51 16.51 -22.75
CA PHE A 20 -15.30 16.38 -21.91
C PHE A 20 -13.98 17.06 -22.36
N THR A 21 -13.81 18.34 -22.03
CA THR A 21 -12.48 18.97 -21.83
C THR A 21 -12.35 19.60 -20.44
N LEU A 22 -12.67 18.82 -19.41
CA LEU A 22 -12.41 19.15 -18.00
C LEU A 22 -11.90 17.91 -17.27
N VAL A 23 -10.80 17.35 -17.76
CA VAL A 23 -10.01 16.37 -16.99
C VAL A 23 -9.18 17.17 -15.99
N GLY A 24 -9.62 17.09 -14.74
CA GLY A 24 -9.15 17.90 -13.63
C GLY A 24 -7.66 17.77 -13.33
N THR A 25 -7.10 18.91 -12.94
CA THR A 25 -5.96 19.04 -12.04
C THR A 25 -6.27 18.36 -10.70
N ILE A 26 -6.08 17.05 -10.62
CA ILE A 26 -5.98 16.33 -9.34
C ILE A 26 -4.62 16.68 -8.76
N LEU A 27 -4.57 17.78 -8.02
CA LEU A 27 -3.44 18.20 -7.21
C LEU A 27 -3.11 17.07 -6.22
N GLY A 28 -1.93 16.47 -6.39
CA GLY A 28 -1.38 15.46 -5.51
C GLY A 28 -1.17 16.03 -4.11
N GLN A 29 -2.15 15.83 -3.22
CA GLN A 29 -1.95 16.14 -1.81
C GLN A 29 -0.89 15.18 -1.24
N PRO A 30 0.11 15.69 -0.49
CA PRO A 30 1.08 14.85 0.18
C PRO A 30 0.34 13.99 1.21
N ARG A 31 0.17 12.70 0.91
CA ARG A 31 -0.35 11.73 1.88
C ARG A 31 0.48 11.86 3.15
N ARG A 32 -0.13 12.38 4.22
CA ARG A 32 0.46 12.33 5.56
C ARG A 32 0.85 10.88 5.82
N ARG A 33 2.12 10.62 6.08
CA ARG A 33 2.63 9.29 6.42
C ARG A 33 2.14 8.92 7.83
N THR A 34 0.88 8.55 7.94
CA THR A 34 0.32 7.99 9.16
C THR A 34 0.84 6.57 9.36
N LEU A 35 0.98 6.17 10.63
CA LEU A 35 1.18 4.76 10.95
C LEU A 35 -0.08 3.99 10.57
N PRO A 36 0.04 2.72 10.16
CA PRO A 36 -1.11 1.98 9.72
C PRO A 36 -2.09 1.74 10.86
N ASP A 37 -3.38 1.77 10.54
CA ASP A 37 -4.44 1.42 11.49
C ASP A 37 -4.61 -0.10 11.64
N SER A 38 -5.50 -0.52 12.53
CA SER A 38 -5.74 -1.95 12.78
C SER A 38 -6.22 -2.72 11.56
N SER A 39 -7.00 -2.07 10.68
CA SER A 39 -7.52 -2.71 9.47
C SER A 39 -6.41 -2.89 8.43
N GLU A 40 -5.55 -1.88 8.27
CA GLU A 40 -4.38 -1.93 7.39
C GLU A 40 -3.38 -2.98 7.86
N ILE A 41 -3.16 -3.11 9.17
CA ILE A 41 -2.33 -4.19 9.75
C ILE A 41 -2.91 -5.57 9.37
N GLY A 42 -4.22 -5.74 9.47
CA GLY A 42 -4.91 -6.96 9.03
C GLY A 42 -4.62 -7.29 7.57
N VAL A 43 -4.80 -6.32 6.65
CA VAL A 43 -4.54 -6.49 5.21
C VAL A 43 -3.07 -6.85 4.94
N MET A 44 -2.12 -6.25 5.67
CA MET A 44 -0.71 -6.58 5.55
C MET A 44 -0.43 -8.04 5.91
N VAL A 45 -1.05 -8.52 6.99
CA VAL A 45 -0.92 -9.91 7.46
C VAL A 45 -1.63 -10.87 6.52
N ASP A 46 -2.80 -10.50 6.00
CA ASP A 46 -3.54 -11.29 5.00
C ASP A 46 -2.73 -11.47 3.72
N THR A 47 -2.13 -10.38 3.23
CA THR A 47 -1.27 -10.41 2.05
C THR A 47 -0.04 -11.28 2.30
N LEU A 48 0.57 -11.18 3.48
CA LEU A 48 1.70 -12.04 3.85
C LEU A 48 1.28 -13.51 3.96
N ALA A 49 0.12 -13.77 4.55
CA ALA A 49 -0.45 -15.10 4.71
C ALA A 49 -0.72 -15.76 3.37
N ALA A 50 -1.25 -15.02 2.40
CA ALA A 50 -1.44 -15.49 1.03
C ALA A 50 -0.09 -15.82 0.35
N ASN A 51 0.89 -14.93 0.44
CA ASN A 51 2.21 -15.11 -0.18
C ASN A 51 3.02 -16.29 0.41
N LEU A 52 2.83 -16.59 1.70
CA LEU A 52 3.54 -17.67 2.40
C LEU A 52 2.68 -18.93 2.60
N THR A 53 1.42 -18.90 2.17
CA THR A 53 0.44 -19.97 2.41
C THR A 53 0.38 -20.36 3.89
N LEU A 54 0.19 -19.37 4.77
CA LEU A 54 0.14 -19.59 6.21
C LEU A 54 -1.17 -20.27 6.61
N SER A 55 -1.10 -21.26 7.51
CA SER A 55 -2.27 -21.77 8.22
C SER A 55 -2.86 -20.70 9.15
N ASP A 56 -4.15 -20.77 9.45
CA ASP A 56 -4.84 -19.79 10.32
C ASP A 56 -4.19 -19.63 11.70
N SER A 57 -3.67 -20.72 12.27
CA SER A 57 -2.98 -20.69 13.56
C SER A 57 -1.70 -19.84 13.52
N VAL A 58 -0.87 -20.04 12.50
CA VAL A 58 0.35 -19.25 12.25
C VAL A 58 0.00 -17.82 11.89
N LYS A 59 -1.00 -17.60 11.01
CA LYS A 59 -1.51 -16.27 10.64
C LYS A 59 -1.92 -15.46 11.87
N SER A 60 -2.65 -16.06 12.81
CA SER A 60 -3.06 -15.41 14.07
C SER A 60 -1.85 -15.00 14.92
N LYS A 61 -0.81 -15.84 15.02
CA LYS A 61 0.43 -15.50 15.74
C LYS A 61 1.19 -14.37 15.05
N VAL A 62 1.33 -14.42 13.72
CA VAL A 62 1.96 -13.36 12.92
C VAL A 62 1.19 -12.04 13.07
N ASN A 63 -0.15 -12.10 13.11
CA ASN A 63 -0.98 -10.94 13.34
C ASN A 63 -0.64 -10.24 14.67
N ARG A 64 -0.53 -11.02 15.75
CA ARG A 64 -0.13 -10.48 17.07
C ARG A 64 1.25 -9.82 17.04
N VAL A 65 2.22 -10.44 16.35
CA VAL A 65 3.58 -9.87 16.17
C VAL A 65 3.51 -8.53 15.43
N TYR A 66 2.71 -8.44 14.37
CA TYR A 66 2.53 -7.21 13.62
C TYR A 66 1.86 -6.11 14.46
N PHE A 67 0.75 -6.42 15.13
CA PHE A 67 0.08 -5.47 16.03
C PHE A 67 1.01 -4.98 17.13
N ALA A 68 1.74 -5.87 17.80
CA ALA A 68 2.71 -5.51 18.83
C ALA A 68 3.78 -4.56 18.29
N SER A 69 4.35 -4.86 17.11
CA SER A 69 5.37 -4.02 16.48
C SER A 69 4.88 -2.60 16.15
N PHE A 70 3.64 -2.46 15.69
CA PHE A 70 3.09 -1.14 15.35
C PHE A 70 2.69 -0.35 16.59
N THR A 71 2.21 -1.02 17.63
CA THR A 71 1.97 -0.40 18.95
C THR A 71 3.27 0.11 19.55
N GLU A 72 4.34 -0.70 19.53
CA GLU A 72 5.68 -0.31 19.97
C GLU A 72 6.19 0.88 19.15
N LEU A 73 6.06 0.82 17.82
CA LEU A 73 6.47 1.93 16.94
C LEU A 73 5.70 3.22 17.22
N LYS A 74 4.39 3.14 17.47
CA LYS A 74 3.57 4.32 17.81
C LYS A 74 4.03 4.95 19.12
N LYS A 75 4.38 4.14 20.11
CA LYS A 75 4.90 4.60 21.41
C LYS A 75 6.25 5.30 21.24
N GLU A 76 7.21 4.65 20.59
CA GLU A 76 8.59 5.17 20.45
C GLU A 76 8.67 6.42 19.56
N LEU A 77 7.85 6.50 18.50
CA LEU A 77 7.79 7.69 17.66
C LEU A 77 7.03 8.86 18.31
N GLY A 78 6.21 8.59 19.34
CA GLY A 78 5.51 9.63 20.10
C GLY A 78 6.47 10.62 20.76
N GLY A 79 7.64 10.14 21.22
CA GLY A 79 8.63 10.93 21.96
C GLY A 79 9.79 11.52 21.15
N ASN A 80 9.97 11.12 19.88
CA ASN A 80 11.18 11.43 19.09
C ASN A 80 10.89 12.17 17.77
N ARG A 81 9.91 13.09 17.76
CA ARG A 81 9.38 13.65 16.50
C ARG A 81 10.38 14.52 15.71
N ASP A 82 11.35 15.12 16.38
CA ASP A 82 12.27 16.10 15.76
C ASP A 82 13.64 15.51 15.38
N ASP A 83 13.97 14.30 15.86
CA ASP A 83 15.22 13.62 15.51
C ASP A 83 15.00 12.55 14.44
N PHE A 84 15.23 12.94 13.19
CA PHE A 84 15.14 12.03 12.04
C PHE A 84 16.07 10.82 12.12
N ARG A 85 17.25 10.95 12.74
CA ARG A 85 18.21 9.85 12.86
C ARG A 85 17.72 8.85 13.91
N ALA A 86 17.26 9.33 15.06
CA ALA A 86 16.66 8.49 16.10
C ALA A 86 15.42 7.76 15.56
N MET A 87 14.50 8.46 14.89
CA MET A 87 13.30 7.86 14.28
C MET A 87 13.65 6.76 13.27
N ARG A 88 14.72 6.96 12.47
CA ARG A 88 15.18 5.95 11.51
C ARG A 88 15.69 4.71 12.25
N ASN A 89 16.48 4.88 13.31
CA ASN A 89 17.02 3.77 14.09
C ASN A 89 15.91 2.97 14.77
N ILE A 90 14.97 3.64 15.44
CA ILE A 90 13.78 3.04 16.06
C ILE A 90 12.99 2.21 15.05
N ARG A 91 12.69 2.78 13.87
CA ARG A 91 11.97 2.07 12.81
C ARG A 91 12.72 0.82 12.35
N ARG A 92 14.04 0.90 12.21
CA ARG A 92 14.88 -0.23 11.80
C ARG A 92 14.82 -1.34 12.86
N GLU A 93 15.07 -1.01 14.12
CA GLU A 93 15.12 -1.98 15.22
C GLU A 93 13.79 -2.72 15.40
N ILE A 94 12.67 -1.98 15.42
CA ILE A 94 11.34 -2.58 15.52
C ILE A 94 11.02 -3.45 14.30
N THR A 95 11.45 -3.02 13.11
CA THR A 95 11.26 -3.82 11.88
C THR A 95 12.07 -5.11 11.94
N GLU A 96 13.35 -5.05 12.33
CA GLU A 96 14.22 -6.22 12.46
C GLU A 96 13.70 -7.20 13.52
N LYS A 97 13.24 -6.68 14.67
CA LYS A 97 12.60 -7.48 15.72
C LYS A 97 11.37 -8.20 15.20
N ARG A 98 10.44 -7.47 14.55
CA ARG A 98 9.25 -8.07 13.92
C ARG A 98 9.61 -9.16 12.92
N GLU A 99 10.62 -8.93 12.08
CA GLU A 99 11.05 -9.89 11.07
C GLU A 99 11.62 -11.17 11.70
N LYS A 100 12.44 -11.04 12.76
CA LYS A 100 12.94 -12.18 13.54
C LYS A 100 11.80 -12.96 14.21
N ASP A 101 10.90 -12.26 14.89
CA ASP A 101 9.75 -12.88 15.56
C ASP A 101 8.83 -13.58 14.57
N THR A 102 8.63 -13.00 13.39
CA THR A 102 7.87 -13.63 12.30
C THR A 102 8.58 -14.88 11.80
N MET A 103 9.89 -14.84 11.53
CA MET A 103 10.67 -16.01 11.08
C MET A 103 10.61 -17.18 12.06
N ALA A 104 10.59 -16.92 13.36
CA ALA A 104 10.50 -17.95 14.39
C ALA A 104 9.18 -18.75 14.33
N LEU A 105 8.12 -18.18 13.74
CA LEU A 105 6.81 -18.81 13.60
C LEU A 105 6.65 -19.62 12.31
N LEU A 106 7.60 -19.51 11.38
CA LEU A 106 7.51 -20.09 10.05
C LEU A 106 8.24 -21.43 9.97
N ASN A 107 7.77 -22.32 9.09
CA ASN A 107 8.55 -23.50 8.69
C ASN A 107 9.65 -23.12 7.68
N ASP A 108 10.55 -24.04 7.35
CA ASP A 108 11.72 -23.73 6.53
C ASP A 108 11.39 -23.29 5.10
N LYS A 109 10.32 -23.85 4.50
CA LYS A 109 9.85 -23.42 3.17
C LYS A 109 9.35 -21.97 3.23
N GLN A 110 8.57 -21.64 4.25
CA GLN A 110 8.03 -20.31 4.47
C GLN A 110 9.13 -19.30 4.83
N LYS A 111 10.13 -19.69 5.65
CA LYS A 111 11.29 -18.85 5.96
C LYS A 111 12.03 -18.43 4.69
N LYS A 112 12.32 -19.37 3.79
CA LYS A 112 12.98 -19.07 2.50
C LYS A 112 12.17 -18.08 1.66
N ALA A 113 10.86 -18.26 1.57
CA ALA A 113 9.99 -17.33 0.84
C ALA A 113 9.95 -15.95 1.53
N PHE A 114 9.89 -15.91 2.86
CA PHE A 114 9.89 -14.68 3.63
C PHE A 114 11.20 -13.89 3.48
N THR A 115 12.35 -14.56 3.50
CA THR A 115 13.66 -13.94 3.22
C THR A 115 13.66 -13.25 1.86
N LYS A 116 13.16 -13.91 0.81
CA LYS A 116 13.07 -13.31 -0.54
C LYS A 116 12.17 -12.08 -0.56
N ILE A 117 11.07 -12.08 0.20
CA ILE A 117 10.18 -10.91 0.33
C ILE A 117 10.92 -9.74 0.99
N ILE A 118 11.67 -10.00 2.06
CA ILE A 118 12.48 -8.98 2.76
C ILE A 118 13.56 -8.42 1.82
N GLU A 119 14.32 -9.29 1.15
CA GLU A 119 15.37 -8.90 0.21
C GLU A 119 14.82 -8.05 -0.93
N LYS A 120 13.68 -8.46 -1.53
CA LYS A 120 13.00 -7.68 -2.57
C LYS A 120 12.63 -6.28 -2.06
N ARG A 121 12.10 -6.18 -0.84
CA ARG A 121 11.76 -4.89 -0.22
C ARG A 121 13.00 -4.01 -0.02
N HIS A 122 14.10 -4.60 0.46
CA HIS A 122 15.37 -3.90 0.65
C HIS A 122 15.96 -3.42 -0.69
N ASN A 123 15.92 -4.24 -1.73
CA ASN A 123 16.33 -3.87 -3.08
C ASN A 123 15.51 -2.70 -3.62
N GLN A 124 14.18 -2.79 -3.54
CA GLN A 124 13.29 -1.69 -3.95
C GLN A 124 13.54 -0.40 -3.16
N MET A 125 13.90 -0.51 -1.88
CA MET A 125 14.29 0.67 -1.09
C MET A 125 15.61 1.26 -1.59
N ARG A 126 16.63 0.41 -1.83
CA ARG A 126 17.93 0.85 -2.34
C ARG A 126 17.81 1.54 -3.69
N GLU A 127 17.03 0.99 -4.62
CA GLU A 127 16.84 1.59 -5.95
C GLU A 127 16.12 2.94 -5.85
N ARG A 128 15.07 3.06 -5.04
CA ARG A 128 14.41 4.36 -4.78
C ARG A 128 15.36 5.40 -4.19
N MET A 129 16.31 4.98 -3.35
CA MET A 129 17.30 5.89 -2.77
C MET A 129 18.35 6.32 -3.80
N LYS A 130 18.78 5.42 -4.69
CA LYS A 130 19.67 5.74 -5.80
C LYS A 130 19.02 6.71 -6.78
N GLU A 131 17.77 6.46 -7.14
CA GLU A 131 17.00 7.32 -8.05
C GLU A 131 16.87 8.74 -7.51
N ARG A 132 16.51 8.90 -6.23
CA ARG A 132 16.46 10.22 -5.58
C ARG A 132 17.80 10.94 -5.61
N ARG A 133 18.92 10.23 -5.40
CA ARG A 133 20.27 10.82 -5.44
C ARG A 133 20.69 11.27 -6.84
N ARG A 134 20.09 10.75 -7.91
CA ARG A 134 20.38 11.17 -9.29
C ARG A 134 19.58 12.40 -9.72
N GLN A 135 18.53 12.76 -8.97
CA GLN A 135 17.68 13.92 -9.25
C GLN A 135 18.19 15.22 -8.59
N PHE A 136 19.26 15.14 -7.80
CA PHE A 136 19.95 16.25 -7.15
C PHE A 136 21.42 16.22 -7.56
#